data_AF-A0A964F0P8-F1
#
_entry.id   AF-A0A964F0P8-F1
#
_cell.length_a   1.000
_cell.length_b   1.000
_cell.length_c   1.000
_cell.angle_alpha   90.00
_cell.angle_beta   90.00
_cell.angle_gamma   90.00
#
_symmetry.space_group_name_H-M   'P 1'
#
loop_
_entity.id
_entity.type
_entity.pdbx_description
1 polymer ?
#
loop_
_entity_poly.entity_id
_entity_poly.type
_entity_poly.pdbx_seq_one_letter_code
_entity_poly.pdbx_strand_id
1 'polypeptide(L)'
;MADKKATKKVPSKAAKKDTKDTLKKVDFKKMSEAELSKAIEALREDLVTLKRGTVMGEVQNVHAYGDRRKELARALTARNTAREVK
;
A
#
# COMPACT_ATOMS: atom_id res chain seq x y z
N MET A 1 -40.07 -47.40 -6.96
CA MET A 1 -38.82 -46.85 -7.55
C MET A 1 -38.66 -45.44 -7.03
N ALA A 2 -37.61 -45.20 -6.26
CA ALA A 2 -37.39 -43.99 -5.49
C ALA A 2 -36.11 -43.34 -5.96
N ASP A 3 -36.16 -42.12 -6.49
CA ASP A 3 -34.97 -41.27 -6.65
C ASP A 3 -35.34 -39.80 -6.49
N LYS A 4 -35.17 -39.31 -5.26
CA LYS A 4 -35.20 -37.88 -4.92
C LYS A 4 -33.91 -37.25 -5.47
N LYS A 5 -34.02 -36.43 -6.51
CA LYS A 5 -32.89 -35.66 -7.06
C LYS A 5 -32.52 -34.52 -6.12
N ALA A 6 -31.60 -34.79 -5.19
CA ALA A 6 -31.04 -33.81 -4.26
C ALA A 6 -30.21 -32.77 -5.02
N THR A 7 -30.74 -31.56 -5.19
CA THR A 7 -29.97 -30.40 -5.64
C THR A 7 -29.06 -29.93 -4.50
N LYS A 8 -27.81 -30.39 -4.50
CA LYS A 8 -26.74 -29.85 -3.65
C LYS A 8 -26.55 -28.37 -4.00
N LYS A 9 -27.16 -27.49 -3.20
CA LYS A 9 -26.85 -26.07 -3.15
C LYS A 9 -25.41 -25.94 -2.67
N VAL A 10 -24.48 -25.79 -3.62
CA VAL A 10 -23.08 -25.49 -3.33
C VAL A 10 -23.09 -24.18 -2.54
N PRO A 11 -22.54 -24.13 -1.31
CA PRO A 11 -22.38 -22.86 -0.63
C PRO A 11 -21.34 -22.08 -1.44
N SER A 12 -21.82 -21.11 -2.23
CA SER A 12 -20.98 -20.05 -2.75
C SER A 12 -20.31 -19.41 -1.56
N LYS A 13 -19.06 -19.80 -1.32
CA LYS A 13 -18.16 -19.20 -0.34
C LYS A 13 -18.32 -17.70 -0.53
N ALA A 14 -18.88 -17.03 0.48
CA ALA A 14 -19.06 -15.60 0.47
C ALA A 14 -17.73 -15.00 0.02
N ALA A 15 -17.73 -14.38 -1.17
CA ALA A 15 -16.63 -13.57 -1.61
C ALA A 15 -16.40 -12.60 -0.46
N LYS A 16 -15.29 -12.79 0.27
CA LYS A 16 -14.86 -11.82 1.26
C LYS A 16 -14.82 -10.52 0.48
N LYS A 17 -15.68 -9.57 0.85
CA LYS A 17 -15.59 -8.19 0.36
C LYS A 17 -14.12 -7.84 0.45
N ASP A 18 -13.48 -7.62 -0.69
CA ASP A 18 -12.17 -6.99 -0.75
C ASP A 18 -12.34 -5.65 -0.05
N THR A 19 -12.04 -5.64 1.23
CA THR A 19 -11.88 -4.43 2.04
C THR A 19 -10.81 -3.64 1.32
N LYS A 20 -11.27 -2.71 0.48
CA LYS A 20 -10.55 -1.58 -0.10
C LYS A 20 -9.17 -1.47 0.53
N ASP A 21 -8.16 -1.99 -0.16
CA ASP A 21 -6.75 -1.98 0.23
C ASP A 21 -6.29 -0.52 0.25
N THR A 22 -6.73 0.23 1.26
CA THR A 22 -6.13 1.49 1.62
C THR A 22 -4.76 1.11 2.14
N LEU A 23 -3.73 1.33 1.31
CA LEU A 23 -2.31 1.26 1.69
C LEU A 23 -2.17 1.57 3.18
N LYS A 24 -1.88 0.53 3.98
CA LYS A 24 -1.76 0.66 5.43
C LYS A 24 -0.74 1.76 5.69
N LYS A 25 -1.16 2.85 6.31
CA LYS A 25 -0.30 3.99 6.60
C LYS A 25 0.84 3.50 7.51
N VAL A 26 2.08 3.64 7.04
CA VAL A 26 3.26 3.30 7.84
C VAL A 26 3.43 4.34 8.96
N ASP A 27 3.57 3.87 10.19
CA ASP A 27 3.83 4.68 11.38
C ASP A 27 5.32 5.07 11.46
N PHE A 28 5.72 6.11 10.71
CA PHE A 28 7.12 6.60 10.70
C PHE A 28 7.60 7.18 12.05
N LYS A 29 6.69 7.53 12.97
CA LYS A 29 7.06 8.10 14.27
C LYS A 29 7.78 7.12 15.20
N LYS A 30 7.65 5.81 14.96
CA LYS A 30 8.23 4.76 15.82
C LYS A 30 9.59 4.27 15.30
N MET A 31 10.02 4.72 14.13
CA MET A 31 11.26 4.29 13.48
C MET A 31 12.45 5.10 13.99
N SER A 32 13.61 4.46 14.05
CA SER A 32 14.88 5.13 14.32
C SER A 32 15.33 6.02 13.15
N GLU A 33 16.25 6.95 13.38
CA GLU A 33 16.76 7.85 12.33
C GLU A 33 17.41 7.08 11.16
N ALA A 34 18.08 5.97 11.45
CA ALA A 34 18.69 5.09 10.45
C ALA A 34 17.63 4.37 9.60
N GLU A 35 16.58 3.85 10.23
CA GLU A 35 15.46 3.20 9.54
C GLU A 35 14.65 4.20 8.70
N LEU A 36 14.44 5.42 9.22
CA LEU A 36 13.79 6.50 8.48
C LEU A 36 14.56 6.87 7.22
N SER A 37 15.89 6.93 7.30
CA SER A 37 16.73 7.24 6.14
C SER A 37 16.62 6.16 5.06
N LYS A 38 16.69 4.88 5.45
CA LYS A 38 16.48 3.75 4.53
C LYS A 38 15.08 3.74 3.92
N ALA A 39 14.05 4.02 4.73
CA ALA A 39 12.67 4.10 4.25
C ALA A 39 12.49 5.24 3.23
N ILE A 40 13.11 6.40 3.46
CA ILE A 40 13.08 7.53 2.52
C ILE A 40 13.75 7.17 1.20
N GLU A 41 14.87 6.46 1.22
CA GLU A 41 15.57 5.99 0.01
C GLU A 41 14.70 5.05 -0.80
N ALA A 42 14.14 4.00 -0.17
CA ALA A 42 13.22 3.08 -0.81
C ALA A 42 11.99 3.78 -1.40
N LEU A 43 11.39 4.72 -0.66
CA LEU A 43 10.24 5.50 -1.15
C LEU A 43 10.58 6.37 -2.36
N ARG A 44 11.83 6.85 -2.49
CA ARG A 44 12.27 7.62 -3.66
C ARG A 44 12.45 6.72 -4.88
N GLU A 45 13.03 5.54 -4.71
CA GLU A 45 13.19 4.56 -5.78
C GLU A 45 11.82 4.10 -6.30
N ASP A 46 10.90 3.77 -5.40
CA ASP A 46 9.52 3.42 -5.75
C ASP A 46 8.83 4.53 -6.54
N LEU A 47 9.01 5.79 -6.16
CA LEU A 47 8.43 6.91 -6.88
C LEU A 47 8.98 7.06 -8.30
N VAL A 48 10.27 6.79 -8.52
CA VAL A 48 10.87 6.81 -9.86
C VAL A 48 10.29 5.69 -10.71
N THR A 49 10.20 4.48 -10.17
CA THR A 49 9.62 3.31 -10.85
C THR A 49 8.16 3.54 -11.18
N LEU A 50 7.35 4.02 -10.21
CA LEU A 50 5.95 4.34 -10.41
C LEU A 50 5.78 5.44 -11.45
N LYS A 51 6.59 6.51 -11.41
CA LYS A 51 6.52 7.58 -12.41
C LYS A 51 6.80 7.04 -13.81
N ARG A 52 7.85 6.24 -13.98
CA ARG A 52 8.17 5.59 -15.27
C ARG A 52 7.04 4.68 -15.72
N GLY A 53 6.58 3.78 -14.87
CA GLY A 53 5.49 2.86 -15.19
C GLY A 53 4.17 3.57 -15.50
N THR A 54 3.86 4.70 -14.86
CA THR A 54 2.68 5.51 -15.21
C THR A 54 2.82 6.18 -16.58
N VAL A 55 4.01 6.65 -16.95
CA VAL A 55 4.27 7.24 -18.28
C VAL A 55 4.21 6.18 -19.37
N MET A 56 4.73 4.99 -19.11
CA MET A 56 4.73 3.86 -20.06
C MET A 56 3.38 3.12 -20.13
N GLY A 57 2.40 3.49 -19.29
CA GLY A 57 1.09 2.83 -19.24
C GLY A 57 1.09 1.45 -18.57
N GLU A 58 2.21 1.03 -17.96
CA GLU A 58 2.34 -0.24 -17.22
C GLU A 58 1.58 -0.20 -15.90
N VAL A 59 1.47 0.99 -15.28
CA VAL A 59 0.76 1.18 -14.01
C VAL A 59 -0.65 1.65 -14.29
N GLN A 60 -1.63 0.77 -14.07
CA GLN A 60 -3.05 1.11 -14.20
C GLN A 60 -3.56 2.00 -13.06
N ASN A 61 -2.96 1.90 -11.86
CA ASN A 61 -3.35 2.72 -10.72
C ASN A 61 -2.63 4.08 -10.73
N VAL A 62 -3.26 5.07 -11.36
CA VAL A 62 -2.75 6.45 -11.44
C VAL A 62 -2.59 7.14 -10.08
N HIS A 63 -3.31 6.70 -9.04
CA HIS A 63 -3.23 7.29 -7.69
C HIS A 63 -2.03 6.78 -6.89
N ALA A 64 -1.45 5.65 -7.27
CA ALA A 64 -0.34 5.03 -6.55
C ALA A 64 0.86 5.99 -6.40
N TYR A 65 1.18 6.75 -7.45
CA TYR A 65 2.25 7.75 -7.40
C TYR A 65 1.97 8.85 -6.37
N GLY A 66 0.75 9.38 -6.36
CA GLY A 66 0.35 10.43 -5.43
C GLY A 66 0.36 9.96 -3.98
N ASP A 67 -0.10 8.74 -3.73
CA ASP A 67 -0.13 8.17 -2.38
C ASP A 67 1.26 7.86 -1.85
N ARG A 68 2.15 7.30 -2.68
CA ARG A 68 3.56 7.09 -2.31
C ARG A 68 4.30 8.41 -2.08
N ARG A 69 3.95 9.48 -2.82
CA ARG A 69 4.51 10.83 -2.61
C ARG A 69 4.09 11.43 -1.27
N LYS A 70 2.82 11.24 -0.87
CA LYS A 70 2.34 11.65 0.47
C LYS A 70 3.03 10.86 1.58
N GLU A 71 3.32 9.58 1.33
CA GLU A 71 4.02 8.72 2.28
C GLU A 71 5.48 9.17 2.47
N LEU A 72 6.19 9.49 1.39
CA LEU A 72 7.52 10.12 1.43
C LEU A 72 7.51 11.42 2.26
N ALA A 73 6.52 12.28 2.03
CA ALA A 73 6.39 13.53 2.77
C ALA A 73 6.26 13.28 4.29
N ARG A 74 5.45 12.29 4.70
CA ARG A 74 5.32 11.92 6.11
C ARG A 74 6.61 11.37 6.71
N ALA A 75 7.34 10.53 5.98
CA ALA A 75 8.64 10.02 6.42
C ALA A 75 9.67 11.14 6.62
N LEU A 76 9.70 12.11 5.70
CA LEU A 76 10.55 13.30 5.81
C LEU A 76 10.16 14.18 7.00
N THR A 77 8.86 14.41 7.22
CA THR A 77 8.38 15.14 8.40
C THR A 77 8.79 14.42 9.69
N ALA A 78 8.59 13.10 9.78
CA ALA A 78 8.98 12.32 10.96
C ALA A 78 10.49 12.42 11.24
N ARG A 79 11.32 12.35 10.20
CA ARG A 79 12.77 12.51 10.31
C ARG A 79 13.16 13.91 10.80
N ASN A 80 12.54 14.96 10.27
CA ASN A 80 12.81 16.34 10.71
C ASN A 80 12.39 16.54 12.17
N THR A 81 11.21 16.07 12.56
CA THR A 81 10.77 16.15 13.97
C THR A 81 11.68 15.36 14.90
N ALA A 82 12.21 14.21 14.48
CA ALA A 82 13.16 13.43 15.28
C ALA A 82 14.53 14.12 15.43
N ARG A 83 14.88 15.03 14.50
CA ARG A 83 16.13 15.81 14.54
C ARG A 83 16.02 17.05 15.42
N GLU A 84 14.88 17.75 15.39
CA GLU A 84 14.66 18.97 16.19
C GLU A 84 14.51 18.69 17.70
N VAL A 85 14.23 17.45 18.08
CA VAL A 85 14.09 17.02 19.49
C VAL A 85 15.44 16.61 20.11
N LYS A 86 16.51 16.47 19.30
CA LYS A 86 17.89 16.22 19.77
C LYS A 86 18.64 17.53 19.96
#